data_AF-A0A925PGU7-F1
#
_entry.id   AF-A0A925PGU7-F1
#
_cell.length_a   1.000
_cell.length_b   1.000
_cell.length_c   1.000
_cell.angle_alpha   90.00
_cell.angle_beta   90.00
_cell.angle_gamma   90.00
#
_symmetry.space_group_name_H-M   'P 1'
#
loop_
_entity.id
_entity.type
_entity.pdbx_description
1 polymer ?
#
loop_
_entity_poly.entity_id
_entity_poly.type
_entity_poly.pdbx_seq_one_letter_code
_entity_poly.pdbx_strand_id
1 'polypeptide(L)' 'MARLVDINAELQKEISIGLAYVRTLIRQLGGRVWVESKLGVGTKMKFTVPNAVR' A
#
# COMPACT_ATOMS: atom_id res chain seq x y z
N MET A 1 -3.16 17.04 -8.83
CA MET A 1 -3.74 16.41 -7.63
C MET A 1 -3.03 15.08 -7.38
N ALA A 2 -2.61 14.81 -6.15
CA ALA A 2 -2.09 13.48 -5.78
C ALA A 2 -3.28 12.58 -5.44
N ARG A 3 -3.38 11.42 -6.07
CA ARG A 3 -4.43 10.45 -5.75
C ARG A 3 -3.92 9.55 -4.63
N LEU A 4 -4.52 9.65 -3.45
CA LEU A 4 -4.30 8.69 -2.38
C LEU A 4 -5.19 7.48 -2.66
N VAL A 5 -4.55 6.36 -2.95
CA VAL A 5 -5.25 5.12 -3.29
C VAL A 5 -4.99 4.12 -2.18
N ASP A 6 -6.04 3.81 -1.41
CA ASP A 6 -6.05 2.63 -0.56
C ASP A 6 -6.07 1.39 -1.44
N ILE A 7 -5.13 0.48 -1.21
CA ILE A 7 -5.16 -0.81 -1.90
C ILE A 7 -6.34 -1.62 -1.33
N ASN A 8 -7.51 -1.49 -1.94
CA ASN A 8 -8.71 -2.26 -1.61
C ASN A 8 -8.83 -3.49 -2.53
N ALA A 9 -9.81 -4.37 -2.29
CA ALA A 9 -9.97 -5.61 -3.05
C ALA A 9 -10.30 -5.36 -4.54
N GLU A 10 -10.91 -4.23 -4.90
CA GLU A 10 -11.27 -3.91 -6.29
C GLU A 10 -10.05 -3.53 -7.15
N LEU A 11 -9.00 -2.97 -6.53
CA LEU A 11 -7.70 -2.76 -7.17
C LEU A 11 -6.90 -4.05 -7.39
N GLN A 12 -7.31 -5.20 -6.83
CA GLN A 12 -6.60 -6.47 -7.04
C GLN A 12 -6.60 -6.93 -8.50
N LYS A 13 -7.51 -6.43 -9.35
CA LYS A 13 -7.59 -6.83 -10.75
C LYS A 13 -6.36 -6.46 -11.58
N GLU A 14 -5.60 -5.45 -11.15
CA GLU A 14 -4.40 -4.95 -11.84
C GLU A 14 -3.14 -4.96 -10.96
N ILE A 15 -3.24 -5.50 -9.75
CA ILE A 15 -2.11 -5.56 -8.83
C ILE A 15 -1.29 -6.82 -9.10
N SER A 16 -0.02 -6.60 -9.44
CA SER A 16 0.96 -7.69 -9.48
C SER A 16 0.95 -8.48 -8.17
N ILE A 17 1.20 -9.79 -8.27
CA ILE A 17 1.20 -10.74 -7.15
C ILE A 17 2.02 -10.21 -5.95
N GLY A 18 3.15 -9.54 -6.19
CA GLY A 18 4.01 -8.99 -5.14
C GLY A 18 3.33 -7.94 -4.25
N LEU A 19 2.50 -7.07 -4.82
CA LEU A 19 1.80 -6.02 -4.07
C LEU A 19 0.64 -6.59 -3.23
N ALA A 20 -0.01 -7.66 -3.71
CA ALA A 20 -0.99 -8.41 -2.93
C ALA A 20 -0.36 -9.06 -1.70
N TYR A 21 0.85 -9.62 -1.85
CA TYR A 21 1.63 -10.16 -0.72
C TYR A 21 2.01 -9.06 0.28
N VAL A 22 2.60 -7.96 -0.19
CA VAL A 22 2.99 -6.83 0.67
C VAL A 22 1.81 -6.31 1.48
N ARG A 23 0.65 -6.13 0.83
CA ARG A 23 -0.57 -5.71 1.52
C ARG A 23 -1.02 -6.69 2.59
N THR A 24 -1.03 -7.99 2.27
CA THR A 24 -1.44 -9.03 3.20
C THR A 24 -0.51 -9.06 4.42
N LEU A 25 0.80 -9.04 4.18
CA LEU A 25 1.82 -9.03 5.23
C LEU A 25 1.67 -7.81 6.15
N ILE A 26 1.60 -6.61 5.58
CA ILE A 26 1.49 -5.37 6.37
C ILE A 26 0.21 -5.38 7.21
N ARG A 27 -0.91 -5.89 6.67
CA ARG A 27 -2.16 -6.02 7.44
C ARG A 27 -2.04 -7.06 8.57
N GLN A 28 -1.39 -8.20 8.32
CA GLN A 28 -1.13 -9.20 9.36
C GLN A 28 -0.26 -8.65 10.49
N LEU A 29 0.66 -7.74 10.17
CA LEU A 29 1.46 -7.01 11.17
C LEU A 29 0.69 -5.90 11.89
N GLY A 30 -0.62 -5.72 11.63
CA GLY A 30 -1.42 -4.63 12.23
C GLY A 30 -1.17 -3.26 11.59
N GLY A 31 -0.54 -3.24 10.43
CA GLY A 31 -0.16 -2.06 9.68
C GLY A 31 -1.15 -1.61 8.62
N ARG A 32 -0.79 -0.55 7.90
CA ARG A 32 -1.53 -0.01 6.74
C ARG A 32 -0.59 0.30 5.59
N VAL A 33 -1.06 0.18 4.34
CA VAL A 33 -0.28 0.49 3.13
C VAL A 33 -1.16 1.23 2.12
N TRP A 34 -0.61 2.27 1.49
CA TRP A 34 -1.28 3.08 0.46
C TRP A 34 -0.29 3.65 -0.54
N VAL A 35 -0.81 4.17 -1.65
CA VAL A 35 0.00 4.71 -2.74
C VAL A 35 -0.42 6.14 -3.05
N GLU A 36 0.57 7.00 -3.25
CA GLU A 36 0.41 8.35 -3.79
C GLU A 36 1.14 8.40 -5.13
N SER A 37 0.40 8.57 -6.22
CA SER A 37 0.98 8.70 -7.56
C SER A 37 0.54 10.01 -8.22
N LYS A 38 1.46 10.63 -8.95
CA LYS A 38 1.21 11.78 -9.81
C LYS A 38 1.89 11.53 -11.16
N LEU A 39 1.09 11.52 -12.22
CA LEU A 39 1.56 11.34 -13.60
C LEU A 39 2.67 12.34 -13.93
N GLY A 40 3.75 11.86 -14.55
CA GLY A 40 4.92 12.68 -14.90
C GLY A 40 5.82 13.07 -13.72
N VAL A 41 5.50 12.68 -12.49
CA VAL A 41 6.35 12.92 -11.30
C VAL A 41 6.83 11.61 -10.70
N GLY A 42 5.94 10.62 -10.63
CA GLY A 42 6.26 9.28 -10.13
C GLY A 42 5.25 8.77 -9.11
N THR A 43 5.63 7.66 -8.49
CA THR A 43 4.78 6.90 -7.55
C THR A 43 5.52 6.70 -6.23
N LYS A 44 4.86 7.01 -5.12
CA LYS A 44 5.36 6.80 -3.76
C LYS A 44 4.43 5.83 -3.03
N MET A 45 4.99 4.73 -2.55
CA MET A 45 4.29 3.79 -1.67
C MET A 45 4.66 4.10 -0.23
N LYS A 46 3.66 4.09 0.65
CA LYS A 46 3.84 4.34 2.09
C LYS A 46 3.18 3.21 2.85
N PHE A 47 3.79 2.85 3.97
CA PHE A 47 3.20 1.90 4.91
C PHE A 47 3.52 2.27 6.35
N THR A 48 2.76 1.69 7.25
CA THR A 48 2.95 1.77 8.70
C THR A 48 2.88 0.35 9.24
N VAL A 49 3.69 0.08 10.27
CA VAL A 49 3.58 -1.11 11.11
C VAL A 49 3.72 -0.66 12.56
N PRO A 50 3.03 -1.29 13.53
CA PRO A 50 3.22 -1.02 14.93
C PRO A 50 4.70 -1.16 15.32
N ASN A 51 5.21 -0.21 16.08
CA ASN A 51 6.56 -0.32 16.60
C ASN A 51 6.59 -1.39 17.69
N ALA A 52 7.55 -2.29 17.65
CA ALA A 52 7.68 -3.39 18.61
C ALA A 52 8.18 -2.94 20.00
N VAL A 53 8.37 -1.63 20.21
CA VAL A 53 8.78 -1.09 21.50
C VAL A 53 7.64 -1.27 22.49
N ARG A 54 7.86 -2.21 23.39
CA ARG A 54 7.03 -2.61 24.52
C ARG A 54 7.34 -1.75 25.72
#